data_AF-A0A168KNJ2-F1
#
_entry.id   AF-A0A168KNJ2-F1
#
_cell.length_a   1.000
_cell.length_b   1.000
_cell.length_c   1.000
_cell.angle_alpha   90.00
_cell.angle_beta   90.00
_cell.angle_gamma   90.00
#
_symmetry.space_group_name_H-M   'P 1'
#
loop_
_entity.id
_entity.type
_entity.pdbx_description
1 polymer ?
#
loop_
_entity_poly.entity_id
_entity_poly.type
_entity_poly.pdbx_seq_one_letter_code
_entity_poly.pdbx_strand_id
1 'polypeptide(L)'
;MGHSRISSEGLCVLDDVAVLDIDTMCWKKQSIQPSLYSPQARYAHLSSIAEDKLLIVGGQDLDNNYLDEMNVLNLKTWEWEQVKAFEKHVGAYRSIAVTAPPGTRFPSSASMMQQQQQQQHDETTDENPGSNSESHNTASDDVRATSLRQFSTNALQSVGDEASPVYLYTNYNFADVKRELQVIFANNASTAIVEDCSHYMNGSVMPPGLRFPTGHTLGNHLILAGTYLSPQTQSYTIWALDLGKLTWSRIETGTVFNTGSWNRGALHARSNRFLVFGNSNRSLLDDYNHRQVNFDHIAMVDLEAFGVYSLPKATCSSLAQEMGLRLLNEPAVSDFHIITQDNQSIPVNSAVLCQRWPYF
;
A
#
# COMPACT_ATOMS: atom_id res chain seq x y z
N MET A 1 -6.88 21.95 -12.40
CA MET A 1 -7.33 23.05 -13.26
C MET A 1 -6.13 23.69 -13.93
N GLY A 2 -6.24 23.93 -15.23
CA GLY A 2 -5.28 24.71 -16.01
C GLY A 2 -5.80 26.13 -16.27
N HIS A 3 -4.96 26.96 -16.87
CA HIS A 3 -5.34 28.31 -17.30
C HIS A 3 -5.43 28.37 -18.83
N SER A 4 -6.61 28.67 -19.37
CA SER A 4 -6.82 28.91 -20.79
C SER A 4 -6.80 30.41 -21.07
N ARG A 5 -6.17 30.83 -22.17
CA ARG A 5 -6.25 32.22 -22.65
C ARG A 5 -7.55 32.52 -23.40
N ILE A 6 -8.40 31.51 -23.58
CA ILE A 6 -9.59 31.56 -24.43
C ILE A 6 -10.88 31.54 -23.59
N SER A 7 -10.86 30.99 -22.36
CA SER A 7 -12.04 31.02 -21.48
C SER A 7 -12.19 32.38 -20.81
N SER A 8 -13.44 32.84 -20.66
CA SER A 8 -13.78 34.16 -20.09
C SER A 8 -13.34 34.33 -18.63
N GLU A 9 -13.21 33.23 -17.89
CA GLU A 9 -12.71 33.22 -16.50
C GLU A 9 -11.25 32.72 -16.39
N GLY A 10 -10.61 32.40 -17.51
CA GLY A 10 -9.24 31.89 -17.55
C GLY A 10 -9.07 30.46 -17.04
N LEU A 11 -10.03 29.87 -16.31
CA LEU A 11 -9.94 28.48 -15.83
C LEU A 11 -10.44 27.48 -16.87
N CYS A 12 -9.80 26.30 -16.90
CA CYS A 12 -10.23 25.16 -17.70
C CYS A 12 -9.79 23.83 -17.05
N VAL A 13 -10.44 22.75 -17.47
CA VAL A 13 -9.98 21.37 -17.26
C VAL A 13 -9.42 20.84 -18.58
N LEU A 14 -8.49 19.89 -18.48
CA LEU A 14 -7.79 19.33 -19.62
C LEU A 14 -8.00 17.81 -19.65
N ASP A 15 -7.90 17.25 -20.84
CA ASP A 15 -7.94 15.82 -21.17
C ASP A 15 -6.62 15.36 -21.81
N ASP A 16 -5.59 16.20 -21.78
CA ASP A 16 -4.33 15.91 -22.46
C ASP A 16 -3.43 14.98 -21.67
N VAL A 17 -2.61 14.24 -22.41
CA VAL A 17 -1.55 13.39 -21.87
C VAL A 17 -0.22 13.95 -22.36
N ALA A 18 0.67 14.26 -21.43
CA ALA A 18 2.01 14.74 -21.70
C ALA A 18 3.05 13.80 -21.06
N VAL A 19 4.15 13.60 -21.77
CA VAL A 19 5.27 12.75 -21.33
C VAL A 19 6.50 13.63 -21.17
N LEU A 20 7.18 13.51 -20.03
CA LEU A 20 8.49 14.13 -19.81
C LEU A 20 9.57 13.15 -20.28
N ASP A 21 10.35 13.57 -21.25
CA ASP A 21 11.58 12.88 -21.63
C ASP A 21 12.69 13.32 -20.67
N ILE A 22 13.22 12.37 -19.88
CA ILE A 22 14.18 12.64 -18.81
C ILE A 22 15.60 12.87 -19.34
N ASP A 23 15.93 12.43 -20.55
CA ASP A 23 17.25 12.63 -21.15
C ASP A 23 17.36 14.05 -21.71
N THR A 24 16.29 14.55 -22.32
CA THR A 24 16.21 15.88 -22.91
C THR A 24 15.61 16.93 -21.99
N MET A 25 14.99 16.51 -20.87
CA MET A 25 14.23 17.35 -19.95
C MET A 25 13.12 18.17 -20.65
N CYS A 26 12.53 17.60 -21.71
CA CYS A 26 11.49 18.25 -22.51
C CYS A 26 10.13 17.55 -22.33
N TRP A 27 9.07 18.35 -22.20
CA TRP A 27 7.70 17.84 -22.24
C TRP A 27 7.22 17.67 -23.68
N LYS A 28 6.65 16.50 -23.97
CA LYS A 28 5.99 16.20 -25.24
C LYS A 28 4.51 15.94 -24.99
N LYS A 29 3.64 16.74 -25.61
CA LYS A 29 2.20 16.42 -25.67
C LYS A 29 1.99 15.24 -26.60
N GLN A 30 1.35 14.19 -26.11
CA GLN A 30 1.06 13.01 -26.90
C GLN A 30 -0.24 13.22 -27.68
N SER A 31 -0.20 12.95 -28.99
CA SER A 31 -1.39 13.01 -29.84
C SER A 31 -2.09 11.67 -29.78
N ILE A 32 -3.19 11.59 -29.03
CA ILE A 32 -4.04 10.41 -28.91
C ILE A 32 -5.30 10.68 -29.74
N GLN A 33 -5.69 9.73 -30.60
CA GLN A 33 -6.90 9.88 -31.40
C GLN A 33 -8.14 9.79 -30.50
N PRO A 34 -9.13 10.69 -30.66
CA PRO A 34 -10.38 10.58 -29.94
C PRO A 34 -11.09 9.25 -30.22
N SER A 35 -11.69 8.68 -29.19
CA SER A 35 -12.46 7.44 -29.26
C SER A 35 -13.62 7.48 -28.27
N LEU A 36 -14.53 6.50 -28.35
CA LEU A 36 -15.62 6.32 -27.38
C LEU A 36 -15.13 6.08 -25.95
N TYR A 37 -13.86 5.72 -25.77
CA TYR A 37 -13.22 5.45 -24.49
C TYR A 37 -12.42 6.64 -23.96
N SER A 38 -12.36 7.74 -24.71
CA SER A 38 -11.62 8.94 -24.31
C SER A 38 -12.26 9.56 -23.06
N PRO A 39 -11.47 9.88 -22.02
CA PRO A 39 -11.99 10.49 -20.81
C PRO A 39 -12.46 11.92 -21.08
N GLN A 40 -13.45 12.36 -20.32
CA GLN A 40 -13.76 13.78 -20.22
C GLN A 40 -12.59 14.54 -19.56
N ALA A 41 -12.43 15.81 -19.96
CA ALA A 41 -11.47 16.73 -19.35
C ALA A 41 -11.77 16.91 -17.86
N ARG A 42 -10.75 16.81 -17.01
CA ARG A 42 -10.94 16.73 -15.55
C ARG A 42 -9.79 17.26 -14.72
N TYR A 43 -10.00 17.39 -13.42
CA TYR A 43 -8.93 17.60 -12.44
C TYR A 43 -9.11 16.71 -11.21
N ALA A 44 -8.07 16.62 -10.37
CA ALA A 44 -8.07 15.82 -9.14
C ALA A 44 -8.46 14.34 -9.33
N HIS A 45 -8.25 13.78 -10.52
CA HIS A 45 -8.36 12.35 -10.78
C HIS A 45 -7.20 11.58 -10.14
N LEU A 46 -7.36 10.27 -10.03
CA LEU A 46 -6.26 9.36 -9.69
C LEU A 46 -5.71 8.75 -10.96
N SER A 47 -4.42 8.40 -10.91
CA SER A 47 -3.76 7.63 -11.96
C SER A 47 -2.89 6.53 -11.36
N SER A 48 -2.84 5.40 -12.06
CA SER A 48 -1.90 4.31 -11.75
C SER A 48 -1.52 3.60 -13.04
N ILE A 49 -0.31 3.07 -13.10
CA ILE A 49 0.17 2.29 -14.24
C ILE A 49 0.26 0.82 -13.85
N ALA A 50 -0.49 -0.03 -14.54
CA ALA A 50 -0.38 -1.48 -14.45
C ALA A 50 0.16 -1.98 -15.78
N GLU A 51 1.39 -2.50 -15.77
CA GLU A 51 2.08 -2.94 -16.98
C GLU A 51 2.18 -1.84 -18.04
N ASP A 52 1.55 -2.03 -19.20
CA ASP A 52 1.46 -1.06 -20.31
C ASP A 52 0.12 -0.31 -20.33
N LYS A 53 -0.64 -0.34 -19.24
CA LYS A 53 -1.92 0.35 -19.11
C LYS A 53 -1.83 1.50 -18.11
N LEU A 54 -2.22 2.69 -18.53
CA LEU A 54 -2.50 3.82 -17.65
C LEU A 54 -3.98 3.85 -17.33
N LEU A 55 -4.30 3.71 -16.05
CA LEU A 55 -5.66 3.84 -15.53
C LEU A 55 -5.87 5.27 -15.05
N ILE A 56 -6.99 5.87 -15.43
CA ILE A 56 -7.49 7.15 -14.91
C ILE A 56 -8.81 6.87 -14.20
N VAL A 57 -8.93 7.26 -12.92
CA VAL A 57 -10.13 7.00 -12.12
C VAL A 57 -10.63 8.29 -11.49
N GLY A 58 -11.93 8.54 -11.62
CA GLY A 58 -12.58 9.62 -10.88
C GLY A 58 -12.16 11.01 -11.36
N GLY A 59 -12.11 11.93 -10.40
CA GLY A 59 -11.83 13.34 -10.60
C GLY A 59 -13.10 14.16 -10.73
N GLN A 60 -12.93 15.42 -11.14
CA GLN A 60 -13.99 16.39 -11.23
C GLN A 60 -13.93 17.17 -12.55
N ASP A 61 -15.10 17.55 -13.06
CA ASP A 61 -15.25 18.47 -14.20
C ASP A 61 -14.98 19.93 -13.79
N LEU A 62 -15.23 20.88 -14.69
CA LEU A 62 -15.04 22.31 -14.42
C LEU A 62 -16.00 22.83 -13.33
N ASP A 63 -17.20 22.26 -13.24
CA ASP A 63 -18.27 22.65 -12.32
C ASP A 63 -18.13 21.98 -10.94
N ASN A 64 -17.08 21.20 -10.73
CA ASN A 64 -16.77 20.41 -9.53
C ASN A 64 -17.67 19.18 -9.31
N ASN A 65 -18.39 18.73 -10.33
CA ASN A 65 -19.12 17.47 -10.27
C ASN A 65 -18.12 16.31 -10.34
N TYR A 66 -18.37 15.25 -9.57
CA TYR A 66 -17.55 14.04 -9.67
C TYR A 66 -17.81 13.32 -10.99
N LEU A 67 -16.73 12.82 -11.57
CA LEU A 67 -16.78 11.95 -12.74
C LEU A 67 -16.67 10.51 -12.28
N ASP A 68 -17.81 9.83 -12.23
CA ASP A 68 -17.95 8.46 -11.72
C ASP A 68 -17.57 7.45 -12.82
N GLU A 69 -16.35 7.55 -13.35
CA GLU A 69 -15.82 6.68 -14.40
C GLU A 69 -14.34 6.36 -14.24
N MET A 70 -13.94 5.27 -14.89
CA MET A 70 -12.57 4.84 -15.08
C MET A 70 -12.28 4.64 -16.57
N ASN A 71 -11.13 5.13 -17.02
CA ASN A 71 -10.65 4.98 -18.39
C ASN A 71 -9.29 4.28 -18.40
N VAL A 72 -9.02 3.50 -19.44
CA VAL A 72 -7.75 2.78 -19.62
C VAL A 72 -7.10 3.17 -20.94
N LEU A 73 -5.89 3.70 -20.87
CA LEU A 73 -5.04 4.04 -22.00
C LEU A 73 -3.95 2.98 -22.16
N ASN A 74 -3.81 2.41 -23.35
CA ASN A 74 -2.68 1.56 -23.70
C ASN A 74 -1.46 2.41 -24.07
N LEU A 75 -0.37 2.26 -23.32
CA LEU A 75 0.86 3.04 -23.46
C LEU A 75 1.75 2.58 -24.62
N LYS A 76 1.49 1.40 -25.21
CA LYS A 76 2.19 0.92 -26.42
C LYS A 76 1.53 1.47 -27.69
N THR A 77 0.20 1.40 -27.76
CA THR A 77 -0.56 1.84 -28.95
C THR A 77 -0.96 3.32 -28.87
N TRP A 78 -0.98 3.90 -27.67
CA TRP A 78 -1.53 5.23 -27.40
C TRP A 78 -3.01 5.36 -27.76
N GLU A 79 -3.78 4.31 -27.47
CA GLU A 79 -5.22 4.25 -27.70
C GLU A 79 -5.96 4.05 -26.38
N TRP A 80 -7.03 4.83 -26.18
CA TRP A 80 -7.99 4.55 -25.11
C TRP A 80 -8.78 3.30 -25.48
N GLU A 81 -8.74 2.27 -24.62
CA GLU A 81 -9.29 0.95 -24.92
C GLU A 81 -10.55 0.64 -24.11
N GLN A 82 -10.72 1.26 -22.93
CA GLN A 82 -11.82 0.94 -22.03
C GLN A 82 -12.34 2.19 -21.32
N VAL A 83 -13.66 2.19 -21.09
CA VAL A 83 -14.35 3.06 -20.13
C VAL A 83 -15.29 2.21 -19.29
N LYS A 84 -15.35 2.47 -18.00
CA LYS A 84 -16.23 1.77 -17.06
C LYS A 84 -16.84 2.76 -16.07
N ALA A 85 -18.15 2.69 -15.88
CA ALA A 85 -18.82 3.42 -14.81
C ALA A 85 -18.27 2.94 -13.46
N PHE A 86 -17.98 3.90 -12.57
CA PHE A 86 -17.39 3.66 -11.27
C PHE A 86 -18.25 4.34 -10.22
N GLU A 87 -19.14 3.59 -9.58
CA GLU A 87 -20.26 4.09 -8.75
C GLU A 87 -19.83 4.76 -7.43
N LYS A 88 -18.57 5.20 -7.31
CA LYS A 88 -18.03 5.86 -6.12
C LYS A 88 -17.34 7.16 -6.47
N HIS A 89 -17.55 8.19 -5.64
CA HIS A 89 -16.89 9.49 -5.79
C HIS A 89 -15.42 9.41 -5.40
N VAL A 90 -14.56 9.29 -6.41
CA VAL A 90 -13.11 9.18 -6.26
C VAL A 90 -12.44 10.51 -6.60
N GLY A 91 -11.55 10.97 -5.72
CA GLY A 91 -10.75 12.16 -5.97
C GLY A 91 -9.46 12.20 -5.15
N ALA A 92 -8.41 12.79 -5.73
CA ALA A 92 -7.05 12.86 -5.17
C ALA A 92 -6.96 13.50 -3.78
N TYR A 93 -7.99 14.23 -3.37
CA TYR A 93 -8.08 14.81 -2.04
C TYR A 93 -8.10 13.77 -0.91
N ARG A 94 -8.64 12.57 -1.16
CA ARG A 94 -8.98 11.60 -0.12
C ARG A 94 -8.77 10.14 -0.53
N SER A 95 -8.26 9.92 -1.73
CA SER A 95 -8.12 8.61 -2.35
C SER A 95 -6.72 8.45 -2.93
N ILE A 96 -6.28 7.19 -3.04
CA ILE A 96 -5.04 6.78 -3.71
C ILE A 96 -5.32 5.61 -4.65
N ALA A 97 -4.60 5.53 -5.76
CA ALA A 97 -4.56 4.35 -6.62
C ALA A 97 -3.11 3.89 -6.73
N VAL A 98 -2.83 2.62 -6.46
CA VAL A 98 -1.48 2.06 -6.50
C VAL A 98 -1.47 0.67 -7.11
N THR A 99 -0.53 0.42 -8.00
CA THR A 99 -0.36 -0.91 -8.61
C THR A 99 0.42 -1.82 -7.69
N ALA A 100 -0.06 -3.05 -7.51
CA ALA A 100 0.65 -4.09 -6.78
C ALA A 100 1.98 -4.44 -7.49
N PRO A 101 3.06 -4.77 -6.77
CA PRO A 101 4.21 -5.41 -7.37
C PRO A 101 3.83 -6.77 -8.00
N PRO A 102 4.49 -7.19 -9.09
CA PRO A 102 4.29 -8.54 -9.62
C PRO A 102 4.56 -9.60 -8.53
N GLY A 103 3.66 -10.58 -8.41
CA GLY A 103 3.76 -11.65 -7.42
C GLY A 103 3.29 -11.28 -6.00
N THR A 104 2.62 -10.13 -5.81
CA THR A 104 1.86 -9.87 -4.57
C THR A 104 0.88 -11.01 -4.31
N ARG A 105 0.87 -11.52 -3.07
CA ARG A 105 -0.01 -12.62 -2.70
C ARG A 105 -1.40 -12.07 -2.41
N PHE A 106 -2.38 -12.57 -3.13
CA PHE A 106 -3.78 -12.29 -2.84
C PHE A 106 -4.28 -13.24 -1.76
N PRO A 107 -5.10 -12.77 -0.83
CA PRO A 107 -6.01 -13.66 -0.13
C PRO A 107 -6.88 -14.30 -1.21
N SER A 108 -6.77 -15.61 -1.42
CA SER A 108 -7.68 -16.29 -2.33
C SER A 108 -9.10 -16.05 -1.81
N SER A 109 -10.02 -15.59 -2.66
CA SER A 109 -11.43 -15.37 -2.29
C SER A 109 -12.05 -16.57 -1.55
N ALA A 110 -11.56 -17.78 -1.83
CA ALA A 110 -11.90 -19.01 -1.09
C ALA A 110 -11.45 -19.01 0.38
N SER A 111 -10.27 -18.49 0.71
CA SER A 111 -9.76 -18.38 2.09
C SER A 111 -10.52 -17.34 2.93
N MET A 112 -11.02 -16.27 2.28
CA MET A 112 -11.87 -15.26 2.92
C MET A 112 -13.28 -15.78 3.28
N MET A 113 -13.88 -16.62 2.42
CA MET A 113 -15.17 -17.27 2.71
C MET A 113 -15.05 -18.32 3.83
N GLN A 114 -13.92 -19.03 3.94
CA GLN A 114 -13.70 -20.00 5.02
C GLN A 114 -13.53 -19.35 6.39
N GLN A 115 -12.90 -18.17 6.48
CA GLN A 115 -12.79 -17.44 7.76
C GLN A 115 -14.15 -16.95 8.28
N GLN A 116 -15.07 -16.56 7.41
CA GLN A 116 -16.45 -16.21 7.80
C GLN A 116 -17.26 -17.42 8.31
N GLN A 117 -17.01 -18.62 7.77
CA GLN A 117 -17.67 -19.84 8.26
C GLN A 117 -17.10 -20.34 9.59
N GLN A 118 -15.81 -20.13 9.86
CA GLN A 118 -15.21 -20.49 11.15
C GLN A 118 -15.61 -19.55 12.29
N GLN A 119 -15.78 -18.24 12.04
CA GLN A 119 -16.25 -17.31 13.08
C GLN A 119 -17.73 -17.50 13.45
N GLN A 120 -18.57 -18.03 12.55
CA GLN A 120 -19.96 -18.35 12.87
C GLN A 120 -20.12 -19.66 13.66
N HIS A 121 -19.12 -20.56 13.65
CA HIS A 121 -19.23 -21.83 14.36
C HIS A 121 -18.80 -21.76 15.84
N ASP A 122 -18.05 -20.72 16.24
CA ASP A 122 -17.58 -20.54 17.63
C ASP A 122 -18.57 -19.79 18.55
N GLU A 123 -19.69 -19.24 18.03
CA GLU A 123 -20.70 -18.55 18.85
C GLU A 123 -21.87 -19.43 19.31
N THR A 124 -21.91 -20.72 18.95
CA THR A 124 -23.03 -21.62 19.33
C THR A 124 -22.59 -23.02 19.76
N THR A 125 -21.83 -23.14 20.84
CA THR A 125 -21.67 -24.32 21.74
C THR A 125 -20.84 -23.82 22.94
N ASP A 126 -21.17 -23.92 24.23
CA ASP A 126 -22.06 -24.80 24.99
C ASP A 126 -22.36 -24.15 26.37
N GLU A 127 -23.58 -24.33 26.89
CA GLU A 127 -23.87 -24.29 28.33
C GLU A 127 -23.79 -25.72 28.90
N ASN A 128 -22.73 -26.06 29.64
CA ASN A 128 -22.78 -26.57 31.04
C ASN A 128 -21.42 -27.16 31.52
N PRO A 129 -21.16 -27.16 32.84
CA PRO A 129 -19.85 -27.42 33.42
C PRO A 129 -19.68 -28.87 33.89
N GLY A 130 -18.46 -29.42 33.80
CA GLY A 130 -18.15 -30.67 34.49
C GLY A 130 -16.77 -31.28 34.22
N SER A 131 -15.96 -31.29 35.27
CA SER A 131 -14.92 -32.27 35.63
C SER A 131 -13.47 -32.08 35.14
N ASN A 132 -12.59 -32.16 36.15
CA ASN A 132 -11.14 -32.05 36.15
C ASN A 132 -10.43 -33.13 35.30
N SER A 133 -9.33 -32.75 34.65
CA SER A 133 -8.11 -33.56 34.66
C SER A 133 -6.86 -32.69 34.42
N GLU A 134 -5.86 -32.91 35.26
CA GLU A 134 -4.53 -32.29 35.20
C GLU A 134 -3.73 -32.84 34.01
N SER A 135 -2.97 -31.98 33.31
CA SER A 135 -1.70 -32.41 32.70
C SER A 135 -0.74 -31.22 32.50
N HIS A 136 0.53 -31.51 32.74
CA HIS A 136 1.66 -30.60 32.90
C HIS A 136 2.15 -29.89 31.61
N ASN A 137 2.65 -28.67 31.84
CA ASN A 137 3.61 -27.86 31.09
C ASN A 137 4.41 -28.52 29.95
N THR A 138 4.45 -27.86 28.77
CA THR A 138 5.66 -27.37 28.07
C THR A 138 5.26 -26.75 26.72
N ALA A 139 5.10 -25.42 26.66
CA ALA A 139 4.86 -24.72 25.39
C ALA A 139 5.27 -23.24 25.50
N SER A 140 6.56 -22.95 25.38
CA SER A 140 7.07 -21.58 25.21
C SER A 140 7.94 -21.37 23.97
N ASP A 141 8.28 -22.43 23.22
CA ASP A 141 9.27 -22.31 22.13
C ASP A 141 8.66 -22.32 20.71
N ASP A 142 7.35 -22.55 20.56
CA ASP A 142 6.72 -22.78 19.25
C ASP A 142 6.11 -21.53 18.56
N VAL A 143 6.14 -20.36 19.19
CA VAL A 143 5.49 -19.14 18.65
C VAL A 143 6.29 -18.51 17.51
N ARG A 144 7.63 -18.66 17.51
CA ARG A 144 8.48 -18.13 16.41
C ARG A 144 8.44 -19.01 15.16
N ALA A 145 8.34 -20.33 15.32
CA ALA A 145 8.29 -21.28 14.21
C ALA A 145 6.91 -21.31 13.50
N THR A 146 5.82 -20.99 14.20
CA THR A 146 4.46 -20.93 13.62
C THR A 146 4.24 -19.74 12.69
N SER A 147 4.94 -18.62 12.89
CA SER A 147 4.89 -17.48 11.95
C SER A 147 5.47 -17.82 10.56
N LEU A 148 6.34 -18.83 10.46
CA LEU A 148 6.94 -19.28 9.20
C LEU A 148 6.23 -20.50 8.58
N ARG A 149 5.39 -21.23 9.34
CA ARG A 149 4.62 -22.38 8.80
C ARG A 149 3.41 -21.96 7.96
N GLN A 150 2.99 -20.69 8.01
CA GLN A 150 1.99 -20.16 7.08
C GLN A 150 2.53 -19.96 5.65
N PHE A 151 3.84 -20.15 5.41
CA PHE A 151 4.45 -20.13 4.08
C PHE A 151 4.45 -21.51 3.39
N SER A 152 3.36 -22.27 3.52
CA SER A 152 3.20 -23.51 2.76
C SER A 152 3.19 -23.20 1.26
N THR A 153 4.14 -23.80 0.57
CA THR A 153 4.66 -23.54 -0.77
C THR A 153 3.77 -24.04 -1.91
N ASN A 154 2.49 -24.32 -1.66
CA ASN A 154 1.55 -24.78 -2.70
C ASN A 154 0.91 -23.65 -3.54
N ALA A 155 1.30 -22.39 -3.32
CA ALA A 155 0.89 -21.25 -4.14
C ALA A 155 2.03 -20.64 -4.97
N LEU A 156 3.13 -21.37 -5.18
CA LEU A 156 4.07 -21.08 -6.27
C LEU A 156 3.54 -21.66 -7.58
N GLN A 157 2.31 -21.28 -7.96
CA GLN A 157 2.08 -21.11 -9.38
C GLN A 157 2.74 -19.77 -9.71
N SER A 158 3.80 -19.83 -10.52
CA SER A 158 4.19 -18.69 -11.32
C SER A 158 2.94 -18.24 -12.05
N VAL A 159 2.28 -17.20 -11.55
CA VAL A 159 1.25 -16.49 -12.31
C VAL A 159 2.00 -15.77 -13.41
N GLY A 160 2.30 -16.51 -14.47
CA GLY A 160 2.66 -15.93 -15.74
C GLY A 160 1.42 -15.21 -16.25
N ASP A 161 1.62 -13.98 -16.72
CA ASP A 161 0.68 -13.18 -17.52
C ASP A 161 -0.59 -12.58 -16.87
N GLU A 162 -0.82 -12.65 -15.55
CA GLU A 162 -1.87 -11.79 -14.96
C GLU A 162 -1.34 -10.40 -14.65
N ALA A 163 -2.02 -9.39 -15.21
CA ALA A 163 -1.73 -7.98 -14.99
C ALA A 163 -1.75 -7.65 -13.49
N SER A 164 -0.73 -6.92 -13.04
CA SER A 164 -0.66 -6.48 -11.64
C SER A 164 -1.87 -5.60 -11.30
N PRO A 165 -2.69 -5.96 -10.30
CA PRO A 165 -3.90 -5.21 -10.01
C PRO A 165 -3.59 -3.85 -9.41
N VAL A 166 -4.56 -2.95 -9.53
CA VAL A 166 -4.52 -1.62 -8.92
C VAL A 166 -5.42 -1.61 -7.69
N TYR A 167 -4.83 -1.30 -6.55
CA TYR A 167 -5.55 -1.03 -5.31
C TYR A 167 -5.99 0.42 -5.29
N LEU A 168 -7.29 0.62 -5.13
CA LEU A 168 -7.90 1.92 -4.93
C LEU A 168 -8.37 2.01 -3.49
N TYR A 169 -7.72 2.87 -2.70
CA TYR A 169 -8.14 3.16 -1.33
C TYR A 169 -8.78 4.53 -1.26
N THR A 170 -9.94 4.62 -0.62
CA THR A 170 -10.64 5.89 -0.37
C THR A 170 -11.00 6.00 1.10
N ASN A 171 -10.75 7.17 1.68
CA ASN A 171 -11.32 7.52 2.98
C ASN A 171 -12.21 8.75 2.84
N TYR A 172 -13.38 8.79 3.46
CA TYR A 172 -14.29 9.94 3.36
C TYR A 172 -15.10 10.12 4.64
N ASN A 173 -15.89 11.20 4.70
CA ASN A 173 -16.64 11.59 5.90
C ASN A 173 -15.74 11.76 7.14
N PHE A 174 -14.94 12.83 7.18
CA PHE A 174 -13.93 13.02 8.24
C PHE A 174 -14.49 13.08 9.68
N ALA A 175 -15.80 13.21 9.87
CA ALA A 175 -16.47 13.12 11.17
C ALA A 175 -16.72 11.66 11.60
N ASP A 176 -17.05 10.77 10.66
CA ASP A 176 -17.23 9.33 10.85
C ASP A 176 -16.56 8.61 9.67
N VAL A 177 -15.25 8.45 9.79
CA VAL A 177 -14.40 8.12 8.65
C VAL A 177 -14.76 6.75 8.09
N LYS A 178 -15.25 6.74 6.86
CA LYS A 178 -15.47 5.53 6.08
C LYS A 178 -14.21 5.20 5.28
N ARG A 179 -13.93 3.91 5.15
CA ARG A 179 -12.76 3.37 4.46
C ARG A 179 -13.21 2.35 3.46
N GLU A 180 -12.73 2.52 2.25
CA GLU A 180 -13.08 1.64 1.17
C GLU A 180 -11.82 1.21 0.43
N LEU A 181 -11.81 -0.05 0.01
CA LEU A 181 -10.73 -0.63 -0.76
C LEU A 181 -11.33 -1.38 -1.94
N GLN A 182 -10.98 -0.98 -3.15
CA GLN A 182 -11.30 -1.71 -4.37
C GLN A 182 -10.03 -2.28 -4.98
N VAL A 183 -10.14 -3.45 -5.60
CA VAL A 183 -9.07 -4.07 -6.38
C VAL A 183 -9.51 -4.11 -7.84
N ILE A 184 -8.69 -3.52 -8.70
CA ILE A 184 -8.99 -3.35 -10.13
C ILE A 184 -8.05 -4.24 -10.94
N PHE A 185 -8.63 -5.15 -11.71
CA PHE A 185 -7.92 -6.02 -12.64
C PHE A 185 -8.16 -5.53 -14.07
N ALA A 186 -7.15 -4.88 -14.66
CA ALA A 186 -7.18 -4.36 -16.02
C ALA A 186 -6.53 -5.38 -16.98
N ASN A 187 -7.25 -6.45 -17.32
CA ASN A 187 -6.77 -7.49 -18.23
C ASN A 187 -6.84 -7.03 -19.70
N ASN A 188 -5.92 -7.56 -20.52
CA ASN A 188 -5.76 -7.16 -21.92
C ASN A 188 -6.94 -7.48 -22.86
N ALA A 189 -7.90 -8.34 -22.47
CA ALA A 189 -8.93 -8.87 -23.36
C ALA A 189 -10.38 -8.60 -22.91
N SER A 190 -10.61 -8.12 -21.69
CA SER A 190 -11.95 -7.93 -21.13
C SER A 190 -12.08 -6.60 -20.40
N THR A 191 -13.31 -6.12 -20.24
CA THR A 191 -13.64 -4.99 -19.37
C THR A 191 -13.06 -5.20 -17.97
N ALA A 192 -12.35 -4.20 -17.46
CA ALA A 192 -11.72 -4.25 -16.15
C ALA A 192 -12.68 -4.71 -15.05
N ILE A 193 -12.23 -5.66 -14.23
CA ILE A 193 -12.99 -6.19 -13.10
C ILE A 193 -12.64 -5.34 -11.88
N VAL A 194 -13.67 -4.99 -11.09
CA VAL A 194 -13.52 -4.20 -9.87
C VAL A 194 -14.15 -5.00 -8.75
N GLU A 195 -13.35 -5.37 -7.74
CA GLU A 195 -13.79 -6.09 -6.56
C GLU A 195 -13.77 -5.16 -5.35
N ASP A 196 -14.82 -5.20 -4.53
CA ASP A 196 -14.87 -4.44 -3.27
C ASP A 196 -14.34 -5.31 -2.12
N CYS A 197 -13.21 -4.91 -1.55
CA CYS A 197 -12.57 -5.59 -0.43
C CYS A 197 -12.71 -4.83 0.89
N SER A 198 -13.60 -3.83 0.96
CA SER A 198 -13.69 -2.91 2.10
C SER A 198 -13.97 -3.61 3.43
N HIS A 199 -14.85 -4.62 3.40
CA HIS A 199 -15.25 -5.38 4.59
C HIS A 199 -14.19 -6.33 5.12
N TYR A 200 -13.16 -6.64 4.33
CA TYR A 200 -12.08 -7.53 4.76
C TYR A 200 -10.94 -6.79 5.46
N MET A 201 -10.89 -5.46 5.33
CA MET A 201 -9.89 -4.66 6.02
C MET A 201 -10.08 -4.74 7.54
N ASN A 202 -9.02 -5.09 8.25
CA ASN A 202 -9.01 -5.20 9.71
C ASN A 202 -7.75 -4.55 10.31
N GLY A 203 -7.63 -4.56 11.64
CA GLY A 203 -6.49 -4.01 12.37
C GLY A 203 -6.88 -3.56 13.77
N SER A 204 -5.94 -3.57 14.71
CA SER A 204 -6.16 -3.01 16.06
C SER A 204 -6.38 -1.50 16.02
N VAL A 205 -5.76 -0.85 15.02
CA VAL A 205 -5.94 0.56 14.68
C VAL A 205 -6.08 0.67 13.17
N MET A 206 -6.93 1.60 12.73
CA MET A 206 -7.14 1.91 11.32
C MET A 206 -6.59 3.32 11.05
N PRO A 207 -6.19 3.64 9.80
CA PRO A 207 -5.80 5.00 9.44
C PRO A 207 -6.86 6.01 9.88
N PRO A 208 -6.59 7.31 10.08
CA PRO A 208 -7.66 8.28 10.28
C PRO A 208 -8.18 8.80 8.94
N GLY A 209 -9.00 9.84 8.94
CA GLY A 209 -9.34 10.55 7.71
C GLY A 209 -8.13 11.36 7.25
N LEU A 210 -7.48 10.92 6.18
CA LEU A 210 -6.29 11.55 5.63
C LEU A 210 -6.62 12.42 4.42
N ARG A 211 -6.03 13.61 4.43
CA ARG A 211 -6.14 14.61 3.37
C ARG A 211 -4.91 14.57 2.49
N PHE A 212 -5.12 14.71 1.18
CA PHE A 212 -4.11 14.57 0.14
C PHE A 212 -3.19 13.34 0.36
N PRO A 213 -3.77 12.14 0.56
CA PRO A 213 -2.96 10.97 0.81
C PRO A 213 -2.08 10.65 -0.40
N THR A 214 -0.92 10.06 -0.12
CA THR A 214 -0.02 9.43 -1.07
C THR A 214 0.00 7.94 -0.83
N GLY A 215 -0.05 7.17 -1.90
CA GLY A 215 -0.02 5.71 -1.88
C GLY A 215 1.25 5.19 -2.52
N HIS A 216 1.83 4.14 -1.95
CA HIS A 216 2.90 3.37 -2.57
C HIS A 216 2.74 1.89 -2.25
N THR A 217 3.51 1.03 -2.92
CA THR A 217 3.60 -0.39 -2.60
C THR A 217 5.05 -0.79 -2.36
N LEU A 218 5.31 -1.58 -1.32
CA LEU A 218 6.63 -2.14 -1.03
C LEU A 218 6.48 -3.57 -0.52
N GLY A 219 7.10 -4.54 -1.21
CA GLY A 219 6.92 -5.94 -0.90
C GLY A 219 5.44 -6.35 -0.96
N ASN A 220 4.92 -6.91 0.14
CA ASN A 220 3.52 -7.29 0.28
C ASN A 220 2.63 -6.24 0.96
N HIS A 221 3.06 -4.97 0.97
CA HIS A 221 2.34 -3.91 1.68
C HIS A 221 1.95 -2.76 0.76
N LEU A 222 0.75 -2.23 0.99
CA LEU A 222 0.36 -0.90 0.55
C LEU A 222 0.71 0.09 1.66
N ILE A 223 1.41 1.16 1.30
CA ILE A 223 1.78 2.26 2.19
C ILE A 223 0.84 3.43 1.90
N LEU A 224 0.16 3.91 2.93
CA LEU A 224 -0.71 5.08 2.89
C LEU A 224 -0.12 6.15 3.81
N ALA A 225 0.17 7.33 3.27
CA ALA A 225 0.67 8.44 4.07
C ALA A 225 -0.06 9.72 3.74
N GLY A 226 -0.27 10.61 4.70
CA GLY A 226 -0.98 11.85 4.45
C GLY A 226 -1.19 12.71 5.67
N THR A 227 -1.82 13.86 5.45
CA THR A 227 -2.10 14.86 6.49
C THR A 227 -3.34 14.47 7.27
N TYR A 228 -3.20 14.34 8.58
CA TYR A 228 -4.29 14.20 9.53
C TYR A 228 -4.52 15.53 10.26
N LEU A 229 -5.75 16.03 10.18
CA LEU A 229 -6.18 17.25 10.86
C LEU A 229 -7.47 16.97 11.61
N SER A 230 -7.41 17.10 12.92
CA SER A 230 -8.55 17.16 13.83
C SER A 230 -8.42 18.39 14.73
N PRO A 231 -9.47 18.76 15.47
CA PRO A 231 -9.39 19.84 16.45
C PRO A 231 -8.30 19.62 17.52
N GLN A 232 -7.97 18.36 17.83
CA GLN A 232 -6.98 18.03 18.86
C GLN A 232 -5.58 17.74 18.29
N THR A 233 -5.49 17.26 17.06
CA THR A 233 -4.25 16.69 16.51
C THR A 233 -4.01 17.16 15.08
N GLN A 234 -2.78 17.57 14.82
CA GLN A 234 -2.30 17.92 13.49
C GLN A 234 -0.99 17.17 13.26
N SER A 235 -0.98 16.27 12.28
CA SER A 235 0.22 15.49 12.01
C SER A 235 0.25 14.96 10.59
N TYR A 236 1.46 14.63 10.15
CA TYR A 236 1.64 13.76 9.00
C TYR A 236 1.77 12.31 9.50
N THR A 237 1.03 11.38 8.92
CA THR A 237 1.02 9.99 9.40
C THR A 237 1.27 9.01 8.27
N ILE A 238 1.84 7.86 8.61
CA ILE A 238 2.20 6.78 7.69
C ILE A 238 1.57 5.49 8.22
N TRP A 239 0.96 4.74 7.32
CA TRP A 239 0.23 3.51 7.57
C TRP A 239 0.64 2.46 6.55
N ALA A 240 0.59 1.20 6.96
CA ALA A 240 0.82 0.07 6.08
C ALA A 240 -0.35 -0.91 6.18
N LEU A 241 -0.83 -1.36 5.02
CA LEU A 241 -1.79 -2.44 4.87
C LEU A 241 -1.05 -3.66 4.37
N ASP A 242 -1.04 -4.74 5.14
CA ASP A 242 -0.58 -6.06 4.65
C ASP A 242 -1.58 -6.55 3.61
N LEU A 243 -1.14 -6.70 2.35
CA LEU A 243 -2.01 -7.07 1.23
C LEU A 243 -2.44 -8.54 1.28
N GLY A 244 -1.71 -9.39 2.00
CA GLY A 244 -2.07 -10.80 2.16
C GLY A 244 -3.13 -11.06 3.24
N LYS A 245 -3.24 -10.17 4.22
CA LYS A 245 -4.17 -10.29 5.36
C LYS A 245 -5.23 -9.17 5.42
N LEU A 246 -5.04 -8.12 4.63
CA LEU A 246 -5.77 -6.86 4.70
C LEU A 246 -5.80 -6.26 6.12
N THR A 247 -4.69 -6.42 6.85
CA THR A 247 -4.52 -5.87 8.20
C THR A 247 -3.75 -4.56 8.15
N TRP A 248 -4.35 -3.49 8.66
CA TRP A 248 -3.72 -2.20 8.85
C TRP A 248 -2.82 -2.18 10.08
N SER A 249 -1.71 -1.46 9.93
CA SER A 249 -0.78 -1.12 11.00
C SER A 249 -0.32 0.33 10.84
N ARG A 250 -0.05 0.99 11.96
CA ARG A 250 0.54 2.33 11.96
C ARG A 250 2.06 2.21 11.94
N ILE A 251 2.71 3.01 11.11
CA ILE A 251 4.17 3.18 11.15
C ILE A 251 4.46 4.25 12.19
N GLU A 252 4.97 3.84 13.34
CA GLU A 252 5.21 4.73 14.49
C GLU A 252 6.52 5.52 14.31
N THR A 253 6.40 6.80 14.01
CA THR A 253 7.52 7.69 13.68
C THR A 253 7.94 8.58 14.86
N GLY A 254 7.48 8.27 16.07
CA GLY A 254 7.67 9.11 17.24
C GLY A 254 7.03 10.49 17.08
N THR A 255 7.72 11.54 17.54
CA THR A 255 7.19 12.92 17.60
C THR A 255 7.51 13.78 16.37
N VAL A 256 8.36 13.30 15.46
CA VAL A 256 8.89 14.08 14.34
C VAL A 256 7.79 14.71 13.49
N PHE A 257 6.74 13.94 13.20
CA PHE A 257 5.62 14.38 12.35
C PHE A 257 4.44 14.98 13.12
N ASN A 258 4.55 15.14 14.44
CA ASN A 258 3.56 15.84 15.26
C ASN A 258 3.81 17.36 15.30
N THR A 259 4.95 17.81 14.77
CA THR A 259 5.34 19.22 14.68
C THR A 259 5.90 19.50 13.30
N GLY A 260 5.98 20.77 12.91
CA GLY A 260 6.35 21.15 11.56
C GLY A 260 5.19 21.04 10.56
N SER A 261 5.49 21.35 9.31
CA SER A 261 4.61 21.22 8.15
C SER A 261 5.22 20.20 7.19
N TRP A 262 4.79 18.94 7.32
CA TRP A 262 5.20 17.84 6.45
C TRP A 262 4.10 17.56 5.44
N ASN A 263 4.44 17.55 4.15
CA ASN A 263 3.42 17.65 3.09
C ASN A 263 3.49 16.52 2.07
N ARG A 264 4.67 15.93 1.82
CA ARG A 264 4.84 14.97 0.72
C ARG A 264 5.70 13.77 1.12
N GLY A 265 5.15 12.59 0.94
CA GLY A 265 5.85 11.32 1.09
C GLY A 265 6.32 10.77 -0.25
N ALA A 266 7.48 10.13 -0.26
CA ALA A 266 8.01 9.40 -1.41
C ALA A 266 8.69 8.10 -0.96
N LEU A 267 8.38 7.01 -1.64
CA LEU A 267 9.02 5.72 -1.37
C LEU A 267 10.37 5.62 -2.08
N HIS A 268 11.44 5.35 -1.33
CA HIS A 268 12.72 4.90 -1.85
C HIS A 268 12.84 3.38 -1.71
N ALA A 269 12.23 2.65 -2.65
CA ALA A 269 12.05 1.20 -2.59
C ALA A 269 13.37 0.43 -2.48
N ARG A 270 14.45 0.91 -3.13
CA ARG A 270 15.77 0.22 -3.14
C ARG A 270 16.36 0.06 -1.73
N SER A 271 16.10 1.00 -0.83
CA SER A 271 16.62 0.95 0.53
C SER A 271 15.53 0.72 1.58
N ASN A 272 14.32 0.31 1.19
CA ASN A 272 13.17 0.16 2.08
C ASN A 272 12.91 1.41 2.95
N ARG A 273 13.05 2.63 2.40
CA ARG A 273 12.86 3.87 3.17
C ARG A 273 11.71 4.70 2.63
N PHE A 274 10.97 5.33 3.54
CA PHE A 274 9.99 6.35 3.21
C PHE A 274 10.56 7.73 3.52
N LEU A 275 10.63 8.58 2.51
CA LEU A 275 11.11 9.94 2.60
C LEU A 275 9.92 10.87 2.78
N VAL A 276 9.99 11.78 3.75
CA VAL A 276 8.94 12.78 3.96
C VAL A 276 9.56 14.16 3.85
N PHE A 277 9.04 14.95 2.91
CA PHE A 277 9.46 16.32 2.64
C PHE A 277 8.54 17.30 3.36
N GLY A 278 9.14 18.35 3.91
CA GLY A 278 8.42 19.34 4.67
C GLY A 278 9.32 20.43 5.24
N ASN A 279 8.85 21.05 6.31
CA ASN A 279 9.60 22.02 7.08
C ASN A 279 9.27 21.86 8.56
N SER A 280 10.27 21.50 9.37
CA SER A 280 10.12 21.24 10.81
C SER A 280 9.75 22.46 11.63
N ASN A 281 9.89 23.68 11.07
CA ASN A 281 9.74 24.94 11.80
C ASN A 281 8.43 25.67 11.45
N ARG A 282 7.61 25.10 10.55
CA ARG A 282 6.35 25.70 10.11
C ARG A 282 5.14 25.03 10.77
N SER A 283 3.98 25.68 10.63
CA SER A 283 2.70 25.15 11.11
C SER A 283 2.00 24.38 10.00
N LEU A 284 1.70 23.09 10.23
CA LEU A 284 0.98 22.26 9.27
C LEU A 284 -0.40 22.83 8.93
N LEU A 285 -1.14 23.33 9.94
CA LEU A 285 -2.48 23.87 9.74
C LEU A 285 -2.45 25.16 8.90
N ASP A 286 -1.53 26.07 9.20
CA ASP A 286 -1.42 27.32 8.45
C ASP A 286 -1.04 27.04 7.00
N ASP A 287 -0.06 26.18 6.77
CA ASP A 287 0.36 25.81 5.41
C ASP A 287 -0.75 25.07 4.67
N TYR A 288 -1.50 24.20 5.34
CA TYR A 288 -2.66 23.53 4.76
C TYR A 288 -3.73 24.55 4.30
N ASN A 289 -4.06 25.54 5.14
CA ASN A 289 -5.05 26.57 4.82
C ASN A 289 -4.61 27.45 3.63
N HIS A 290 -3.31 27.67 3.47
CA HIS A 290 -2.74 28.46 2.36
C HIS A 290 -2.28 27.60 1.17
N ARG A 291 -2.55 26.28 1.17
CA ARG A 291 -2.11 25.32 0.15
C ARG A 291 -0.59 25.37 -0.11
N GLN A 292 0.17 25.64 0.93
CA GLN A 292 1.62 25.67 0.87
C GLN A 292 2.21 24.25 0.97
N VAL A 293 3.20 23.97 0.13
CA VAL A 293 3.97 22.72 0.14
C VAL A 293 5.44 23.06 0.38
N ASN A 294 6.09 22.36 1.30
CA ASN A 294 7.47 22.62 1.67
C ASN A 294 8.40 21.46 1.27
N PHE A 295 9.65 21.82 0.95
CA PHE A 295 10.70 20.88 0.54
C PHE A 295 12.05 21.18 1.22
N ASP A 296 12.09 22.06 2.22
CA ASP A 296 13.32 22.51 2.88
C ASP A 296 14.00 21.37 3.66
N HIS A 297 13.22 20.53 4.34
CA HIS A 297 13.69 19.45 5.17
C HIS A 297 13.19 18.09 4.67
N ILE A 298 13.97 17.05 4.97
CA ILE A 298 13.64 15.66 4.70
C ILE A 298 13.77 14.84 5.98
N ALA A 299 12.73 14.05 6.29
CA ALA A 299 12.78 13.00 7.29
C ALA A 299 12.81 11.64 6.59
N MET A 300 13.57 10.70 7.13
CA MET A 300 13.69 9.35 6.59
C MET A 300 13.14 8.36 7.60
N VAL A 301 12.21 7.52 7.17
CA VAL A 301 11.63 6.43 7.97
C VAL A 301 12.12 5.11 7.40
N ASP A 302 12.74 4.29 8.26
CA ASP A 302 13.15 2.94 7.91
C ASP A 302 11.94 2.00 8.00
N LEU A 303 11.47 1.50 6.86
CA LEU A 303 10.28 0.67 6.80
C LEU A 303 10.56 -0.79 7.18
N GLU A 304 11.82 -1.23 7.05
CA GLU A 304 12.20 -2.60 7.38
C GLU A 304 12.03 -2.89 8.87
N ALA A 305 12.25 -1.87 9.72
CA ALA A 305 11.99 -1.94 11.17
C ALA A 305 10.52 -2.26 11.51
N PHE A 306 9.59 -2.04 10.58
CA PHE A 306 8.15 -2.32 10.73
C PHE A 306 7.70 -3.55 9.92
N GLY A 307 8.65 -4.33 9.37
CA GLY A 307 8.32 -5.47 8.53
C GLY A 307 7.85 -5.11 7.12
N VAL A 308 7.95 -3.84 6.73
CA VAL A 308 7.53 -3.34 5.41
C VAL A 308 8.77 -3.22 4.51
N TYR A 309 9.08 -4.28 3.79
CA TYR A 309 10.27 -4.34 2.93
C TYR A 309 10.04 -5.25 1.71
N SER A 310 10.85 -5.04 0.67
CA SER A 310 10.89 -5.99 -0.46
C SER A 310 11.66 -7.24 -0.06
N LEU A 311 11.04 -8.41 -0.23
CA LEU A 311 11.73 -9.68 0.01
C LEU A 311 12.94 -9.81 -0.92
N PRO A 312 14.08 -10.31 -0.42
CA PRO A 312 15.22 -10.64 -1.26
C PRO A 312 14.82 -11.63 -2.36
N LYS A 313 15.43 -11.50 -3.54
CA LYS A 313 15.23 -12.48 -4.62
C LYS A 313 15.70 -13.86 -4.15
N ALA A 314 14.88 -14.88 -4.38
CA ALA A 314 15.25 -16.26 -4.12
C ALA A 314 16.51 -16.64 -4.92
N THR A 315 17.58 -17.04 -4.23
CA THR A 315 18.86 -17.44 -4.84
C THR A 315 19.00 -18.96 -4.97
N CYS A 316 18.13 -19.73 -4.30
CA CYS A 316 18.13 -21.19 -4.30
C CYS A 316 16.70 -21.74 -4.31
N SER A 317 16.56 -23.05 -4.52
CA SER A 317 15.27 -23.75 -4.55
C SER A 317 14.53 -23.62 -3.21
N SER A 318 13.19 -23.76 -3.23
CA SER A 318 12.36 -23.76 -2.02
C SER A 318 12.81 -24.80 -0.99
N LEU A 319 13.18 -26.01 -1.45
CA LEU A 319 13.72 -27.05 -0.58
C LEU A 319 15.04 -26.62 0.08
N ALA A 320 15.95 -26.00 -0.67
CA ALA A 320 17.21 -25.50 -0.12
C ALA A 320 16.99 -24.37 0.90
N GLN A 321 16.04 -23.48 0.64
CA GLN A 321 15.64 -22.43 1.59
C GLN A 321 15.06 -23.03 2.86
N GLU A 322 14.16 -24.01 2.74
CA GLU A 322 13.55 -24.68 3.88
C GLU A 322 14.61 -25.41 4.71
N MET A 323 15.52 -26.15 4.07
CA MET A 323 16.64 -26.80 4.76
C MET A 323 17.54 -25.78 5.47
N GLY A 324 17.87 -24.67 4.81
CA GLY A 324 18.68 -23.60 5.40
C GLY A 324 18.00 -22.93 6.61
N LEU A 325 16.70 -22.67 6.53
CA LEU A 325 15.91 -22.12 7.65
C LEU A 325 15.79 -23.11 8.81
N ARG A 326 15.62 -24.41 8.52
CA ARG A 326 15.64 -25.46 9.55
C ARG A 326 17.00 -25.52 10.24
N LEU A 327 18.10 -25.46 9.48
CA LEU A 327 19.46 -25.39 10.04
C LEU A 327 19.63 -24.14 10.92
N LEU A 328 19.14 -22.98 10.49
CA LEU A 328 19.23 -21.75 11.30
C LEU A 328 18.48 -21.81 12.62
N ASN A 329 17.41 -22.59 12.69
CA ASN A 329 16.67 -22.80 13.93
C ASN A 329 17.27 -23.90 14.81
N GLU A 330 18.32 -24.59 14.35
CA GLU A 330 18.87 -25.72 15.07
C GLU A 330 19.97 -25.24 16.04
N PRO A 331 19.75 -25.32 17.37
CA PRO A 331 20.71 -24.76 18.33
C PRO A 331 22.09 -25.43 18.25
N ALA A 332 22.15 -26.68 17.79
CA ALA A 332 23.38 -27.45 17.65
C ALA A 332 24.37 -26.88 16.61
N VAL A 333 23.90 -26.06 15.66
CA VAL A 333 24.79 -25.41 14.67
C VAL A 333 25.15 -23.97 15.04
N SER A 334 24.68 -23.48 16.18
CA SER A 334 25.03 -22.15 16.70
C SER A 334 26.37 -22.19 17.41
N ASP A 335 27.22 -21.20 17.16
CA ASP A 335 28.58 -21.08 17.69
C ASP A 335 28.77 -19.90 18.63
N PHE A 336 27.82 -18.96 18.70
CA PHE A 336 27.72 -17.97 19.77
C PHE A 336 26.28 -17.48 19.99
N HIS A 337 26.10 -16.59 20.98
CA HIS A 337 24.80 -16.03 21.32
C HIS A 337 24.82 -14.50 21.20
N ILE A 338 23.77 -13.93 20.61
CA ILE A 338 23.48 -12.50 20.69
C ILE A 338 22.61 -12.28 21.91
N ILE A 339 23.03 -11.38 22.79
CA ILE A 339 22.25 -10.97 23.96
C ILE A 339 21.63 -9.61 23.65
N THR A 340 20.30 -9.55 23.65
CA THR A 340 19.55 -8.31 23.45
C THR A 340 19.59 -7.43 24.70
N GLN A 341 19.22 -6.14 24.58
CA GLN A 341 19.20 -5.21 25.74
C GLN A 341 18.22 -5.65 26.84
N ASP A 342 17.17 -6.38 26.49
CA ASP A 342 16.21 -7.01 27.41
C ASP A 342 16.66 -8.40 27.88
N ASN A 343 17.95 -8.73 27.72
CA ASN A 343 18.61 -9.94 28.20
C ASN A 343 18.05 -11.25 27.61
N GLN A 344 17.49 -11.20 26.39
CA GLN A 344 17.17 -12.41 25.65
C GLN A 344 18.40 -12.94 24.93
N SER A 345 18.61 -14.24 25.04
CA SER A 345 19.69 -14.95 24.37
C SER A 345 19.19 -15.54 23.05
N ILE A 346 19.84 -15.19 21.96
CA ILE A 346 19.52 -15.69 20.61
C ILE A 346 20.73 -16.49 20.13
N PRO A 347 20.63 -17.83 20.01
CA PRO A 347 21.70 -18.66 19.46
C PRO A 347 21.83 -18.37 17.96
N VAL A 348 23.06 -18.17 17.50
CA VAL A 348 23.36 -17.78 16.11
C VAL A 348 24.59 -18.50 15.59
N ASN A 349 24.69 -18.59 14.26
CA ASN A 349 25.89 -19.06 13.56
C ASN A 349 26.65 -17.88 12.98
N SER A 350 27.91 -17.69 13.39
CA SER A 350 28.76 -16.56 12.98
C SER A 350 29.00 -16.50 11.48
N ALA A 351 29.24 -17.63 10.82
CA ALA A 351 29.46 -17.65 9.38
C ALA A 351 28.25 -17.12 8.59
N VAL A 352 27.03 -17.38 9.07
CA VAL A 352 25.81 -16.84 8.46
C VAL A 352 25.69 -15.33 8.70
N LEU A 353 26.01 -14.86 9.91
CA LEU A 353 25.98 -13.43 10.22
C LEU A 353 27.02 -12.66 9.40
N CYS A 354 28.26 -13.13 9.29
CA CYS A 354 29.30 -12.52 8.48
C CYS A 354 28.92 -12.43 6.99
N GLN A 355 28.16 -13.40 6.47
CA GLN A 355 27.68 -13.35 5.08
C GLN A 355 26.65 -12.23 4.85
N ARG A 356 25.79 -11.95 5.84
CA ARG A 356 24.73 -10.94 5.71
C ARG A 356 25.17 -9.55 6.19
N TRP A 357 26.05 -9.51 7.19
CA TRP A 357 26.51 -8.32 7.87
C TRP A 357 28.04 -8.34 7.94
N PRO A 358 28.75 -7.61 7.05
CA PRO A 358 30.21 -7.69 6.91
C PRO A 358 31.01 -7.24 8.14
N TYR A 359 30.34 -6.68 9.15
CA TYR A 359 30.92 -6.15 10.38
C TYR A 359 30.81 -7.12 11.57
N PHE A 360 30.14 -8.26 11.39
CA PHE A 360 30.31 -9.45 12.21
C PHE A 360 31.50 -10.24 11.66
#